data_AF-A0A0B6XAU7-F1
#
_entry.id   AF-A0A0B6XAU7-F1
#
_cell.length_a   1.000
_cell.length_b   1.000
_cell.length_c   1.000
_cell.angle_alpha   90.00
_cell.angle_beta   90.00
_cell.angle_gamma   90.00
#
_symmetry.space_group_name_H-M   'P 1'
#
loop_
_entity.id
_entity.type
_entity.pdbx_description
1 polymer ?
#
loop_
_entity_poly.entity_id
_entity_poly.type
_entity_poly.pdbx_seq_one_letter_code
_entity_poly.pdbx_strand_id
1 'polypeptide(L)'
;MLDKIKAGARAGRYRLVYFDEAGFAASPPVQYGWSPRGKPHETEPQHHDRRSVLGALNYTDNTLFYQATSGSITRADVIDFLEQVAKQGDNRLTFLVLDNARIHHGIEKKIRNRWLREHNLLLFYLPAYSPELNLIEIIWKQAKYHWRRFITWTQDTVEYELNTLLEGYGAKFAINFS
;
A
#
# COMPACT_ATOMS: atom_id res chain seq x y z
N MET A 1 -11.15 2.00 -18.96
CA MET A 1 -10.17 3.11 -19.00
C MET A 1 -8.86 2.70 -18.33
N LEU A 2 -8.91 2.15 -17.11
CA LEU A 2 -7.74 1.65 -16.38
C LEU A 2 -6.91 0.64 -17.18
N ASP A 3 -7.52 -0.28 -17.93
CA ASP A 3 -6.76 -1.25 -18.75
C ASP A 3 -5.92 -0.59 -19.86
N LYS A 4 -6.41 0.51 -20.44
CA LYS A 4 -5.63 1.29 -21.42
C LYS A 4 -4.44 1.96 -20.76
N ILE A 5 -4.61 2.45 -19.53
CA ILE A 5 -3.51 3.03 -18.73
C ILE A 5 -2.49 1.95 -18.37
N LYS A 6 -2.93 0.76 -17.91
CA LYS A 6 -2.06 -0.40 -17.64
C LYS A 6 -1.28 -0.81 -18.89
N ALA A 7 -1.93 -0.92 -20.04
CA ALA A 7 -1.27 -1.24 -21.30
C ALA A 7 -0.26 -0.17 -21.72
N GLY A 8 -0.61 1.11 -21.57
CA GLY A 8 0.29 2.24 -21.84
C GLY A 8 1.51 2.26 -20.90
N ALA A 9 1.31 1.92 -19.63
CA ALA A 9 2.39 1.79 -18.65
C ALA A 9 3.33 0.63 -18.99
N ARG A 10 2.79 -0.56 -19.32
CA ARG A 10 3.60 -1.70 -19.81
C ARG A 10 4.39 -1.36 -21.08
N ALA A 11 3.84 -0.52 -21.96
CA ALA A 11 4.52 0.00 -23.14
C ALA A 11 5.50 1.16 -22.85
N GLY A 12 5.74 1.50 -21.57
CA GLY A 12 6.68 2.52 -21.14
C GLY A 12 6.22 3.97 -21.33
N ARG A 13 4.99 4.20 -21.83
CA ARG A 13 4.49 5.55 -22.16
C ARG A 13 4.20 6.41 -20.94
N TYR A 14 3.79 5.77 -19.85
CA TYR A 14 3.40 6.38 -18.59
C TYR A 14 3.96 5.59 -17.42
N ARG A 15 4.13 6.25 -16.28
CA ARG A 15 4.32 5.57 -15.00
C ARG A 15 2.95 5.35 -14.36
N LEU A 16 2.71 4.17 -13.78
CA LEU A 16 1.46 3.84 -13.10
C LEU A 16 1.77 3.42 -11.67
N VAL A 17 1.21 4.15 -10.71
CA VAL A 17 1.44 3.91 -9.28
C VAL A 17 0.09 3.74 -8.58
N TYR A 18 -0.05 2.68 -7.79
CA TYR A 18 -1.22 2.43 -6.95
C TYR A 18 -0.93 2.85 -5.52
N PHE A 19 -1.79 3.67 -4.94
CA PHE A 19 -1.67 4.15 -3.57
C PHE A 19 -2.80 3.61 -2.69
N ASP A 20 -2.47 3.25 -1.46
CA ASP A 20 -3.42 2.80 -0.44
C ASP A 20 -2.79 2.81 0.96
N GLU A 21 -3.62 2.71 1.99
CA GLU A 21 -3.21 2.54 3.37
C GLU A 21 -3.58 1.18 3.96
N ALA A 22 -2.69 0.66 4.82
CA ALA A 22 -2.93 -0.59 5.53
C ALA A 22 -2.54 -0.51 7.00
N GLY A 23 -3.42 -1.00 7.88
CA GLY A 23 -3.09 -1.26 9.28
C GLY A 23 -2.48 -2.64 9.49
N PHE A 24 -1.38 -2.73 10.23
CA PHE A 24 -0.74 -3.97 10.67
C PHE A 24 -0.75 -4.05 12.19
N ALA A 25 -1.49 -5.01 12.75
CA ALA A 25 -1.52 -5.26 14.18
C ALA A 25 -0.34 -6.16 14.61
N ALA A 26 0.05 -6.04 15.88
CA ALA A 26 1.06 -6.86 16.50
C ALA A 26 0.61 -8.33 16.64
N SER A 27 -0.68 -8.57 16.84
CA SER A 27 -1.25 -9.92 16.74
C SER A 27 -1.46 -10.30 15.26
N PRO A 28 -1.04 -11.51 14.82
CA PRO A 28 -1.37 -12.02 13.49
C PRO A 28 -2.88 -12.11 13.30
N PRO A 29 -3.38 -11.98 12.05
CA PRO A 29 -4.74 -12.42 11.77
C PRO A 29 -4.84 -13.94 11.94
N VAL A 30 -5.89 -14.42 12.62
CA VAL A 30 -6.18 -15.86 12.70
C VAL A 30 -6.51 -16.37 11.30
N GLN A 31 -5.72 -17.33 10.83
CA GLN A 31 -5.88 -17.91 9.50
C GLN A 31 -6.74 -19.17 9.55
N TYR A 32 -7.47 -19.43 8.47
CA TYR A 32 -8.15 -20.70 8.29
C TYR A 32 -7.12 -21.82 8.14
N GLY A 33 -7.25 -22.87 8.94
CA GLY A 33 -6.36 -24.02 8.90
C GLY A 33 -6.94 -25.22 9.64
N TRP A 34 -6.45 -26.41 9.30
CA TRP A 34 -6.78 -27.63 10.03
C TRP A 34 -6.01 -27.65 11.34
N SER A 35 -6.74 -27.77 12.45
CA SER A 35 -6.17 -27.91 13.78
C SER A 35 -6.64 -29.21 14.43
N PRO A 36 -5.85 -29.82 15.33
CA PRO A 36 -6.31 -30.96 16.10
C PRO A 36 -7.63 -30.66 16.82
N ARG A 37 -8.51 -31.65 16.90
CA ARG A 37 -9.81 -31.50 17.56
C ARG A 37 -9.60 -31.05 19.02
N GLY A 38 -10.23 -29.94 19.39
CA GLY A 38 -10.12 -29.35 20.74
C GLY A 38 -8.88 -28.49 20.99
N LYS A 39 -8.06 -28.22 19.97
CA LYS A 39 -6.91 -27.32 20.04
C LYS A 39 -6.91 -26.39 18.82
N PRO A 40 -7.86 -25.44 18.72
CA PRO A 40 -7.93 -24.57 17.56
C PRO A 40 -6.71 -23.65 17.51
N HIS A 41 -6.48 -23.09 16.33
CA HIS A 41 -5.44 -22.09 16.13
C HIS A 41 -5.92 -20.75 16.70
N GLU A 42 -5.23 -20.27 17.74
CA GLU A 42 -5.65 -19.10 18.52
C GLU A 42 -4.51 -18.08 18.62
N THR A 43 -4.86 -16.81 18.77
CA THR A 43 -3.93 -15.73 19.10
C THR A 43 -4.64 -14.75 20.02
N GLU A 44 -3.91 -14.24 21.01
CA GLU A 44 -4.42 -13.14 21.83
C GLU A 44 -4.48 -11.86 20.98
N PRO A 45 -5.64 -11.18 20.92
CA PRO A 45 -5.78 -9.96 20.17
C PRO A 45 -5.03 -8.81 20.85
N GLN A 46 -4.09 -8.19 20.13
CA GLN A 46 -3.38 -6.99 20.59
C GLN A 46 -3.74 -5.80 19.70
N HIS A 47 -4.94 -5.27 19.90
CA HIS A 47 -5.49 -4.19 19.07
C HIS A 47 -4.79 -2.84 19.29
N HIS A 48 -4.12 -2.64 20.42
CA HIS A 48 -3.48 -1.38 20.78
C HIS A 48 -2.10 -1.20 20.13
N ASP A 49 -1.42 -2.30 19.80
CA ASP A 49 -0.14 -2.28 19.12
C ASP A 49 -0.34 -2.44 17.61
N ARG A 50 -0.58 -1.32 16.93
CA ARG A 50 -0.77 -1.27 15.48
C ARG A 50 0.19 -0.28 14.84
N ARG A 51 0.56 -0.52 13.59
CA ARG A 51 1.19 0.45 12.70
C ARG A 51 0.32 0.69 11.48
N SER A 52 0.14 1.95 11.14
CA SER A 52 -0.53 2.36 9.90
C SER A 52 0.56 2.56 8.84
N VAL A 53 0.34 2.02 7.65
CA VAL A 53 1.30 2.03 6.54
C VAL A 53 0.69 2.77 5.36
N LEU A 54 1.39 3.76 4.85
CA LEU A 54 1.18 4.35 3.53
C LEU A 54 2.00 3.55 2.53
N GLY A 55 1.41 3.12 1.42
CA GLY A 55 2.14 2.42 0.36
C GLY A 55 1.84 2.94 -1.04
N ALA A 56 2.85 2.88 -1.89
CA ALA A 56 2.80 3.21 -3.30
C ALA A 56 3.47 2.08 -4.10
N LEU A 57 2.68 1.32 -4.84
CA LEU A 57 3.13 0.25 -5.71
C LEU A 57 3.35 0.79 -7.12
N ASN A 58 4.59 0.70 -7.61
CA ASN A 58 4.89 0.93 -9.02
C ASN A 58 4.53 -0.32 -9.84
N TYR A 59 3.56 -0.16 -10.75
CA TYR A 59 2.98 -1.28 -11.48
C TYR A 59 3.95 -1.99 -12.42
N THR A 60 4.80 -1.25 -13.14
CA THR A 60 5.71 -1.86 -14.13
C THR A 60 6.93 -2.47 -13.47
N ASP A 61 7.47 -1.77 -12.46
CA ASP A 61 8.74 -2.14 -11.85
C ASP A 61 8.53 -3.14 -10.70
N ASN A 62 7.27 -3.33 -10.29
CA ASN A 62 6.85 -4.19 -9.19
C ASN A 62 7.54 -3.82 -7.87
N THR A 63 7.77 -2.53 -7.65
CA THR A 63 8.43 -1.99 -6.46
C THR A 63 7.43 -1.32 -5.53
N LEU A 64 7.65 -1.45 -4.22
CA LEU A 64 6.81 -0.85 -3.18
C LEU A 64 7.60 0.23 -2.47
N PHE A 65 7.11 1.47 -2.52
CA PHE A 65 7.53 2.54 -1.63
C PHE A 65 6.54 2.64 -0.47
N TYR A 66 7.00 2.73 0.77
CA TYR A 66 6.09 2.74 1.92
C TYR A 66 6.65 3.57 3.09
N GLN A 67 5.75 3.98 4.00
CA GLN A 67 6.06 4.62 5.27
C GLN A 67 5.14 4.08 6.37
N ALA A 68 5.70 3.70 7.50
CA ALA A 68 4.96 3.21 8.66
C ALA A 68 4.91 4.27 9.77
N THR A 69 3.78 4.38 10.46
CA THR A 69 3.59 5.26 11.62
C THR A 69 2.82 4.56 12.73
N SER A 70 3.09 4.95 13.98
CA SER A 70 2.41 4.43 15.18
C SER A 70 1.05 5.10 15.46
N GLY A 71 0.60 6.01 14.60
CA GLY A 71 -0.65 6.76 14.77
C GLY A 71 -1.70 6.58 13.67
N SER A 72 -2.75 7.39 13.77
CA SER A 72 -3.72 7.60 12.70
C SER A 72 -3.09 8.44 11.60
N ILE A 73 -3.31 8.03 10.35
CA ILE A 73 -2.87 8.77 9.18
C ILE A 73 -3.81 9.96 8.95
N THR A 74 -3.22 11.14 8.84
CA THR A 74 -3.93 12.37 8.49
C THR A 74 -3.80 12.66 6.99
N ARG A 75 -4.64 13.57 6.49
CA ARG A 75 -4.50 14.05 5.11
C ARG A 75 -3.14 14.71 4.84
N ALA A 76 -2.55 15.37 5.84
CA ALA A 76 -1.24 15.98 5.69
C ALA A 76 -0.16 14.91 5.43
N ASP A 77 -0.19 13.82 6.20
CA ASP A 77 0.71 12.68 6.01
C ASP A 77 0.56 12.06 4.60
N VAL A 78 -0.68 11.94 4.11
CA VAL A 78 -0.94 11.47 2.74
C VAL A 78 -0.32 12.43 1.72
N ILE A 79 -0.53 13.74 1.85
CA ILE A 79 0.03 14.73 0.91
C ILE A 79 1.56 14.67 0.91
N ASP A 80 2.19 14.59 2.08
CA ASP A 80 3.65 14.55 2.22
C ASP A 80 4.23 13.24 1.67
N PHE A 81 3.53 12.12 1.83
CA PHE A 81 3.91 10.85 1.22
C PHE A 81 3.79 10.89 -0.31
N LEU A 82 2.68 11.41 -0.84
CA LEU A 82 2.47 11.51 -2.29
C LEU A 82 3.43 12.48 -2.96
N GLU A 83 3.83 13.55 -2.27
CA GLU A 83 4.90 14.45 -2.71
C GLU A 83 6.23 13.71 -2.87
N GLN A 84 6.57 12.80 -1.95
CA GLN A 84 7.78 11.98 -2.07
C GLN A 84 7.68 11.00 -3.25
N VAL A 85 6.53 10.38 -3.46
CA VAL A 85 6.26 9.50 -4.62
C VAL A 85 6.34 10.27 -5.95
N ALA A 86 5.89 11.53 -5.97
CA ALA A 86 5.97 12.42 -7.12
C ALA A 86 7.43 12.72 -7.50
N LYS A 87 8.28 13.00 -6.51
CA LYS A 87 9.71 13.28 -6.70
C LYS A 87 10.52 12.10 -7.21
N GLN A 88 10.04 10.87 -7.02
CA GLN A 88 10.64 9.66 -7.58
C GLN A 88 10.28 9.43 -9.06
N GLY A 89 9.44 10.28 -9.66
CA GLY A 89 9.07 10.16 -11.07
C GLY A 89 10.25 10.35 -12.02
N ASP A 90 10.18 9.73 -13.20
CA ASP A 90 11.22 9.72 -14.23
C ASP A 90 10.84 10.58 -15.44
N ASN A 91 10.27 11.76 -15.18
CA ASN A 91 9.73 12.72 -16.15
C ASN A 91 8.54 12.23 -16.99
N ARG A 92 8.20 10.93 -16.99
CA ARG A 92 6.98 10.43 -17.62
C ARG A 92 5.74 10.91 -16.86
N LEU A 93 4.62 11.05 -17.57
CA LEU A 93 3.33 11.26 -16.91
C LEU A 93 3.05 10.08 -15.99
N THR A 94 2.87 10.38 -14.70
CA THR A 94 2.56 9.42 -13.64
C THR A 94 1.07 9.46 -13.36
N PHE A 95 0.39 8.34 -13.59
CA PHE A 95 -0.96 8.12 -13.08
C PHE A 95 -0.86 7.54 -11.67
N LEU A 96 -1.23 8.34 -10.67
CA LEU A 96 -1.37 7.88 -9.30
C LEU A 96 -2.82 7.45 -9.07
N VAL A 97 -3.03 6.16 -8.87
CA VAL A 97 -4.34 5.55 -8.66
C VAL A 97 -4.68 5.56 -7.17
N LEU A 98 -5.85 6.06 -6.82
CA LEU A 98 -6.37 6.09 -5.45
C LEU A 98 -7.80 5.54 -5.42
N ASP A 99 -8.20 4.96 -4.29
CA ASP A 99 -9.61 4.69 -4.00
C ASP A 99 -10.36 5.99 -3.62
N ASN A 100 -11.63 5.88 -3.18
CA ASN A 100 -12.43 7.03 -2.74
C ASN A 100 -12.45 7.23 -1.21
N ALA A 101 -11.40 6.84 -0.49
CA ALA A 101 -11.31 7.12 0.93
C ALA A 101 -11.37 8.64 1.18
N ARG A 102 -12.11 9.04 2.23
CA ARG A 102 -12.33 10.47 2.56
C ARG A 102 -11.03 11.26 2.74
N ILE A 103 -9.97 10.59 3.18
CA ILE A 103 -8.64 11.18 3.40
C ILE A 103 -7.92 11.50 2.08
N HIS A 104 -8.22 10.78 0.98
CA HIS A 104 -7.69 11.05 -0.37
C HIS A 104 -8.40 12.23 -1.06
N HIS A 105 -9.57 12.61 -0.56
CA HIS A 105 -10.32 13.75 -1.05
C HIS A 105 -9.93 15.03 -0.29
N GLY A 106 -10.19 16.18 -0.92
CA GLY A 106 -9.86 17.48 -0.32
C GLY A 106 -8.41 17.90 -0.48
N ILE A 107 -7.62 17.21 -1.30
CA ILE A 107 -6.32 17.72 -1.77
C ILE A 107 -6.57 18.97 -2.62
N GLU A 108 -5.99 20.09 -2.20
CA GLU A 108 -6.23 21.39 -2.83
C GLU A 108 -5.89 21.36 -4.32
N LYS A 109 -6.69 22.07 -5.13
CA LYS A 109 -6.44 22.20 -6.58
C LYS A 109 -5.04 22.77 -6.86
N LYS A 110 -4.54 23.66 -6.00
CA LYS A 110 -3.19 24.23 -6.11
C LYS A 110 -2.10 23.16 -5.99
N ILE A 111 -2.22 22.25 -5.02
CA ILE A 111 -1.29 21.13 -4.82
C ILE A 111 -1.33 20.18 -6.03
N ARG A 112 -2.53 19.77 -6.46
CA ARG A 112 -2.69 18.90 -7.64
C ARG A 112 -2.10 19.52 -8.91
N ASN A 113 -2.33 20.82 -9.12
CA ASN A 113 -1.75 21.54 -10.26
C ASN A 113 -0.22 21.64 -10.17
N ARG A 114 0.33 21.82 -8.95
CA ARG A 114 1.77 21.81 -8.71
C ARG A 114 2.36 20.46 -9.08
N TRP A 115 1.82 19.36 -8.56
CA TRP A 115 2.25 18.00 -8.89
C TRP A 115 2.21 17.70 -10.38
N LEU A 116 1.15 18.14 -11.07
CA LEU A 116 1.07 17.96 -12.52
C LEU A 116 2.15 18.75 -13.27
N ARG A 117 2.45 19.97 -12.85
CA ARG A 117 3.40 20.86 -13.54
C ARG A 117 4.87 20.53 -13.25
N GLU A 118 5.18 20.22 -12.00
CA GLU A 118 6.56 20.04 -11.52
C GLU A 118 7.01 18.58 -11.56
N HIS A 119 6.07 17.63 -11.42
CA HIS A 119 6.39 16.20 -11.31
C HIS A 119 5.65 15.33 -12.33
N ASN A 120 4.89 15.92 -13.26
CA ASN A 120 4.06 15.19 -14.22
C ASN A 120 3.14 14.15 -13.53
N LEU A 121 2.64 14.43 -12.32
CA LEU A 121 1.79 13.51 -11.57
C LEU A 121 0.32 13.92 -11.66
N LEU A 122 -0.52 12.96 -12.04
CA LEU A 122 -1.97 13.10 -12.15
C LEU A 122 -2.67 12.10 -11.22
N LEU A 123 -3.60 12.59 -10.41
CA LEU A 123 -4.46 11.73 -9.59
C LEU A 123 -5.54 11.08 -10.45
N PHE A 124 -5.71 9.78 -10.30
CA PHE A 124 -6.75 8.98 -10.94
C PHE A 124 -7.54 8.23 -9.87
N TYR A 125 -8.78 8.67 -9.63
CA TYR A 125 -9.65 8.03 -8.65
C TYR A 125 -10.39 6.85 -9.30
N LEU A 126 -10.38 5.70 -8.61
CA LEU A 126 -11.15 4.53 -9.00
C LEU A 126 -12.66 4.79 -8.84
N PRO A 127 -13.54 3.97 -9.45
CA PRO A 127 -14.96 3.95 -9.09
C PRO A 127 -15.17 3.64 -7.61
N ALA A 128 -16.27 4.13 -7.04
CA ALA A 128 -16.61 3.85 -5.64
C ALA A 128 -16.85 2.35 -5.42
N TYR A 129 -16.38 1.83 -4.29
CA TYR A 129 -16.51 0.42 -3.89
C TYR A 129 -15.88 -0.58 -4.87
N SER A 130 -14.76 -0.22 -5.49
CA SER A 130 -13.99 -1.12 -6.37
C SER A 130 -12.56 -1.41 -5.87
N PRO A 131 -12.40 -1.92 -4.63
CA PRO A 131 -11.10 -2.26 -4.04
C PRO A 131 -10.30 -3.26 -4.89
N GLU A 132 -10.98 -4.18 -5.60
CA GLU A 132 -10.38 -5.16 -6.49
C GLU A 132 -9.59 -4.56 -7.67
N LEU A 133 -9.84 -3.28 -7.99
CA LEU A 133 -9.11 -2.55 -9.01
C LEU A 133 -7.79 -1.95 -8.49
N ASN A 134 -7.63 -1.86 -7.16
CA ASN A 134 -6.45 -1.32 -6.51
C ASN A 134 -5.44 -2.45 -6.22
N LEU A 135 -4.44 -2.61 -7.09
CA LEU A 135 -3.54 -3.78 -7.05
C LEU A 135 -2.71 -3.87 -5.76
N ILE A 136 -2.45 -2.74 -5.09
CA ILE A 136 -1.71 -2.72 -3.83
C ILE A 136 -2.47 -3.43 -2.70
N GLU A 137 -3.81 -3.51 -2.75
CA GLU A 137 -4.58 -4.28 -1.77
C GLU A 137 -4.22 -5.76 -1.78
N ILE A 138 -3.83 -6.29 -2.95
CA ILE A 138 -3.34 -7.67 -3.08
C ILE A 138 -2.03 -7.83 -2.31
N ILE A 139 -1.13 -6.83 -2.37
CA ILE A 139 0.11 -6.82 -1.58
C ILE A 139 -0.23 -6.83 -0.09
N TRP A 140 -1.15 -5.99 0.37
CA TRP A 140 -1.54 -5.96 1.78
C TRP A 140 -2.14 -7.29 2.25
N LYS A 141 -2.97 -7.92 1.44
CA LYS A 141 -3.51 -9.25 1.73
C LYS A 141 -2.38 -10.28 1.82
N GLN A 142 -1.46 -10.30 0.85
CA GLN A 142 -0.35 -11.26 0.87
C GLN A 142 0.60 -11.03 2.04
N ALA A 143 0.94 -9.77 2.33
CA ALA A 143 1.78 -9.40 3.46
C ALA A 143 1.17 -9.87 4.79
N LYS A 144 -0.12 -9.63 5.02
CA LYS A 144 -0.79 -9.96 6.29
C LYS A 144 -1.03 -11.46 6.48
N TYR A 145 -1.41 -12.17 5.42
CA TYR A 145 -1.91 -13.53 5.52
C TYR A 145 -0.94 -14.61 5.01
N HIS A 146 0.14 -14.26 4.32
CA HIS A 146 1.01 -15.26 3.72
C HIS A 146 2.50 -15.01 4.00
N TRP A 147 2.95 -13.76 3.97
CA TRP A 147 4.37 -13.44 4.17
C TRP A 147 4.72 -13.20 5.63
N ARG A 148 3.80 -12.60 6.39
CA ARG A 148 3.95 -12.41 7.83
C ARG A 148 3.93 -13.76 8.53
N ARG A 149 4.93 -14.00 9.38
CA ARG A 149 4.97 -15.17 10.27
C ARG A 149 3.80 -15.12 11.26
N PHE A 150 3.26 -16.28 11.61
CA PHE A 150 2.25 -16.39 12.65
C PHE A 150 2.88 -16.31 14.05
N ILE A 151 3.34 -15.11 14.40
CA ILE A 151 3.89 -14.75 15.71
C ILE A 151 3.29 -13.43 16.14
N THR A 152 3.07 -13.28 17.45
CA THR A 152 2.71 -11.99 18.05
C THR A 152 3.96 -11.15 18.19
N TRP A 153 3.95 -9.97 17.57
CA TRP A 153 4.99 -8.96 17.77
C TRP A 153 4.74 -8.24 19.10
N THR A 154 5.77 -7.62 19.67
CA THR A 154 5.61 -6.75 20.84
C THR A 154 5.61 -5.29 20.41
N GLN A 155 5.24 -4.38 21.31
CA GLN A 155 5.33 -2.93 21.09
C GLN A 155 6.73 -2.50 20.61
N ASP A 156 7.79 -3.14 21.13
CA ASP A 156 9.19 -2.84 20.81
C ASP A 156 9.62 -3.42 19.45
N THR A 157 9.05 -4.55 19.03
CA THR A 157 9.50 -5.25 17.80
C THR A 157 8.61 -4.97 16.59
N VAL A 158 7.37 -4.50 16.78
CA VAL A 158 6.35 -4.37 15.72
C VAL A 158 6.85 -3.55 14.52
N GLU A 159 7.62 -2.49 14.76
CA GLU A 159 8.13 -1.63 13.70
C GLU A 159 9.26 -2.29 12.92
N TYR A 160 10.23 -2.88 13.63
CA TYR A 160 11.33 -3.63 13.03
C TYR A 160 10.83 -4.81 12.19
N GLU A 161 9.90 -5.59 12.73
CA GLU A 161 9.32 -6.76 12.06
C GLU A 161 8.49 -6.36 10.84
N LEU A 162 7.72 -5.26 10.93
CA LEU A 162 6.98 -4.71 9.81
C LEU A 162 7.91 -4.23 8.69
N ASN A 163 8.96 -3.48 9.03
CA ASN A 163 9.94 -3.02 8.05
C ASN A 163 10.64 -4.22 7.40
N THR A 164 11.10 -5.19 8.18
CA THR A 164 11.72 -6.42 7.66
C THR A 164 10.79 -7.19 6.72
N LEU A 165 9.48 -7.23 7.02
CA LEU A 165 8.47 -7.85 6.17
C LEU A 165 8.31 -7.12 4.83
N LEU A 166 8.19 -5.79 4.87
CA LEU A 166 7.93 -4.96 3.68
C LEU A 166 9.17 -4.76 2.82
N GLU A 167 10.37 -4.61 3.41
CA GLU A 167 11.67 -4.61 2.69
C GLU A 167 11.91 -5.94 1.97
N GLY A 168 11.29 -7.03 2.43
CA GLY A 168 11.32 -8.33 1.75
C GLY A 168 10.59 -8.33 0.39
N TYR A 169 9.74 -7.35 0.11
CA TYR A 169 9.03 -7.27 -1.17
C TYR A 169 9.98 -6.88 -2.31
N GLY A 170 9.87 -7.58 -3.44
CA GLY A 170 10.78 -7.49 -4.58
C GLY A 170 11.97 -8.45 -4.51
N ALA A 171 12.39 -8.86 -3.30
CA ALA A 171 13.54 -9.77 -3.12
C ALA A 171 13.13 -11.17 -2.64
N LYS A 172 12.37 -11.25 -1.54
CA LYS A 172 11.87 -12.50 -0.94
C LYS A 172 10.47 -12.85 -1.40
N PHE A 173 9.66 -11.81 -1.64
CA PHE A 173 8.26 -11.94 -2.03
C PHE A 173 8.00 -11.08 -3.25
N ALA A 174 7.27 -11.61 -4.23
CA ALA A 174 6.82 -10.83 -5.38
C ALA A 174 5.44 -11.34 -5.80
N ILE A 175 4.62 -10.43 -6.32
CA ILE A 175 3.35 -10.79 -6.94
C ILE A 175 3.50 -10.56 -8.42
N ASN A 176 3.08 -11.54 -9.22
CA ASN A 176 3.00 -11.36 -10.65
C ASN A 176 1.61 -10.81 -11.02
N PHE A 177 1.56 -9.56 -11.48
CA PHE A 177 0.34 -8.90 -11.95
C PHE A 177 0.12 -9.06 -13.47
N SER A 178 0.86 -9.97 -14.12
CA SER A 178 0.86 -10.19 -15.57
C SER A 178 -0.44 -10.77 -16.09
#